data_AF-A0AAW6F865-F1
#
_entry.id   AF-A0AAW6F865-F1
#
_cell.length_a   1.000
_cell.length_b   1.000
_cell.length_c   1.000
_cell.angle_alpha   90.00
_cell.angle_beta   90.00
_cell.angle_gamma   90.00
#
_symmetry.space_group_name_H-M   'P 1'
#
loop_
_entity.id
_entity.type
_entity.pdbx_description
1 polymer ?
#
loop_
_entity_poly.entity_id
_entity_poly.type
_entity_poly.pdbx_seq_one_letter_code
_entity_poly.pdbx_strand_id
1 'polypeptide(L)' 'MNQTIYPIGIQNFEKIRKDGYLYIDKTALVYQLVTTGQYYFL' A
#
# COMPACT_ATOMS: atom_id res chain seq x y z
N MET A 1 16.81 -11.29 -13.67
CA MET A 1 15.95 -11.20 -12.47
C MET A 1 15.17 -9.90 -12.59
N ASN A 2 13.84 -9.94 -12.57
CA ASN A 2 13.03 -8.71 -12.61
C ASN A 2 13.10 -8.00 -11.26
N GLN A 3 13.47 -6.73 -11.26
CA GLN A 3 13.52 -5.91 -10.05
C GLN A 3 12.11 -5.50 -9.64
N THR A 4 11.68 -5.88 -8.44
CA THR A 4 10.42 -5.40 -7.87
C THR A 4 10.57 -3.92 -7.49
N ILE A 5 9.68 -3.08 -8.00
CA ILE A 5 9.66 -1.64 -7.73
C ILE A 5 8.50 -1.29 -6.78
N TYR A 6 8.83 -0.65 -5.66
CA TYR A 6 7.86 -0.20 -4.65
C TYR A 6 7.61 1.31 -4.80
N PRO A 7 6.35 1.79 -4.69
CA PRO A 7 6.02 3.20 -4.88
C PRO A 7 6.33 4.07 -3.65
N ILE A 8 7.42 3.79 -2.94
CA ILE A 8 7.78 4.48 -1.69
C ILE A 8 8.31 5.88 -2.04
N GLY A 9 7.73 6.92 -1.43
CA GLY A 9 8.15 8.31 -1.64
C GLY A 9 7.54 8.97 -2.89
N ILE A 10 6.66 8.28 -3.63
CA ILE A 10 5.98 8.84 -4.80
C ILE A 10 4.62 9.39 -4.37
N GLN A 11 4.41 10.68 -4.57
CA GLN A 11 3.16 11.37 -4.21
C GLN A 11 2.22 11.53 -5.43
N ASN A 12 2.65 11.15 -6.63
CA ASN A 12 1.85 11.27 -7.85
C ASN A 12 1.14 9.95 -8.17
N PHE A 13 -0.20 9.96 -8.10
CA PHE A 13 -1.04 8.78 -8.35
C PHE A 13 -0.95 8.24 -9.78
N GLU A 14 -0.79 9.11 -10.79
CA GLU A 14 -0.66 8.70 -12.19
C GLU A 14 0.60 7.85 -12.39
N LYS A 15 1.74 8.29 -11.83
CA LYS A 15 3.00 7.52 -11.85
C LYS A 15 2.83 6.15 -11.18
N ILE A 16 2.20 6.12 -10.01
CA ILE A 16 1.95 4.86 -9.27
C ILE A 16 1.16 3.87 -10.13
N ARG A 17 0.20 4.35 -10.93
CA ARG A 17 -0.66 3.51 -11.77
C ARG A 17 -0.01 3.09 -13.10
N LYS A 18 0.88 3.90 -13.67
CA LYS A 18 1.44 3.69 -15.02
C LYS A 18 2.83 3.05 -15.04
N ASP A 19 3.65 3.26 -14.02
CA ASP A 19 5.06 2.89 -14.08
C ASP A 19 5.35 1.45 -13.56
N GLY A 20 4.32 0.61 -13.43
CA GLY A 20 4.50 -0.81 -13.12
C GLY A 20 4.87 -1.15 -11.67
N TYR A 21 4.54 -0.27 -10.71
CA TYR A 21 4.78 -0.53 -9.29
C TYR A 21 4.02 -1.76 -8.78
N LEU A 22 4.60 -2.42 -7.78
CA LEU A 22 3.98 -3.57 -7.13
C LEU A 22 2.66 -3.17 -6.46
N TYR A 23 1.58 -3.84 -6.84
CA TYR A 23 0.33 -3.80 -6.11
C TYR A 23 0.42 -4.70 -4.87
N ILE A 24 0.15 -4.14 -3.69
CA ILE A 24 0.11 -4.88 -2.42
C ILE A 24 -1.33 -4.82 -1.91
N ASP A 25 -1.99 -5.96 -1.87
CA ASP A 25 -3.28 -6.09 -1.20
C ASP A 25 -3.06 -6.02 0.32
N LYS A 26 -3.61 -4.99 0.96
CA LYS A 26 -3.54 -4.77 2.41
C LYS A 26 -4.87 -5.08 3.09
N THR A 27 -5.86 -5.58 2.36
CA THR A 27 -7.25 -5.75 2.85
C THR A 27 -7.29 -6.56 4.14
N ALA A 28 -6.57 -7.69 4.20
CA ALA A 28 -6.51 -8.52 5.40
C ALA A 28 -5.90 -7.78 6.61
N LEU A 29 -4.83 -6.99 6.39
CA LEU A 29 -4.16 -6.23 7.44
C LEU A 29 -5.04 -5.09 7.96
N VAL A 30 -5.70 -4.36 7.04
CA VAL A 30 -6.65 -3.30 7.41
C VAL A 30 -7.85 -3.89 8.14
N TYR A 31 -8.40 -5.00 7.67
CA TYR A 31 -9.50 -5.72 8.32
C TYR A 31 -9.13 -6.13 9.74
N GLN A 32 -7.93 -6.71 9.94
CA GLN A 32 -7.43 -7.03 11.27
C GLN A 32 -7.30 -5.77 12.13
N LEU A 33 -6.70 -4.69 11.60
CA LEU A 33 -6.56 -3.41 12.30
C LEU A 33 -7.89 -2.84 12.81
N VAL A 34 -8.94 -2.83 11.97
CA VAL A 34 -10.24 -2.27 12.36
C VAL A 34 -11.05 -3.20 13.28
N THR A 35 -10.82 -4.51 13.21
CA THR A 35 -11.55 -5.50 14.02
C THR A 35 -10.92 -5.78 15.38
N THR A 36 -9.59 -5.66 15.49
CA THR A 36 -8.86 -5.94 16.75
C THR A 36 -8.27 -4.68 17.38
N GLY A 37 -8.13 -3.59 16.62
CA GLY A 37 -7.55 -2.34 17.10
C GLY A 37 -8.49 -1.56 18.00
N GLN A 38 -8.01 -1.14 19.17
CA GLN A 38 -8.63 -0.05 19.93
C GLN A 38 -8.10 1.28 19.41
N TYR A 39 -9.00 2.24 19.19
CA TYR A 39 -8.78 3.62 18.72
C TYR A 39 -7.36 3.98 18.26
N TYR A 40 -7.12 3.94 16.94
CA TYR A 40 -5.94 4.57 16.34
C TYR A 40 -6.31 5.99 15.89
N PHE A 41 -5.97 6.98 16.71
CA PHE A 41 -5.99 8.38 16.27
C PHE A 41 -4.67 8.67 15.51
N LEU A 42 -4.82 9.16 14.28
CA LEU A 42 -3.75 9.58 13.35
C LEU A 42 -3.57 11.09 13.42
#